data_AF-A0A1G3ZH56-F1
#
_entry.id   AF-A0A1G3ZH56-F1
#
_cell.length_a   1.000
_cell.length_b   1.000
_cell.length_c   1.000
_cell.angle_alpha   90.00
_cell.angle_beta   90.00
_cell.angle_gamma   90.00
#
_symmetry.space_group_name_H-M   'P 1'
#
loop_
_entity.id
_entity.type
_entity.pdbx_description
1 polymer ?
#
loop_
_entity_poly.entity_id
_entity_poly.type
_entity_poly.pdbx_seq_one_letter_code
_entity_poly.pdbx_strand_id
1 'polypeptide(L)'
;MRLLINTDIRPTLRSLKPVACNLQPAFGFSLLEIVVALGLFAFVAISLLGLFPVAQRITADSHQLTEAPLIVQSILSLLQVNTPEGIIATAPDWLSNPSHCLHFSLEQSSKHYVAYNKQGVPLRLLTCQEYEAPLTHDGMSYAVCITTTSEKQPSGIVRVEVIITSPVNLPIKARNHSEFLLLLSTTTP
;
A
#
# COMPACT_ATOMS: atom_id res chain seq x y z
N MET A 1 88.73 51.35 35.09
CA MET A 1 88.17 51.68 36.42
C MET A 1 86.73 52.15 36.23
N ARG A 2 85.80 51.50 36.94
CA ARG A 2 84.35 51.77 37.06
C ARG A 2 83.46 51.48 35.84
N LEU A 3 83.04 50.20 35.79
CA LEU A 3 81.73 49.75 35.30
C LEU A 3 80.61 50.55 35.99
N LEU A 4 79.73 51.15 35.21
CA LEU A 4 78.42 51.62 35.69
C LEU A 4 77.36 50.74 35.03
N ILE A 5 76.91 49.75 35.80
CA ILE A 5 75.75 48.92 35.51
C ILE A 5 74.53 49.81 35.75
N ASN A 6 73.83 50.19 34.68
CA ASN A 6 72.58 50.94 34.79
C ASN A 6 71.42 49.94 34.86
N THR A 7 71.00 49.63 36.08
CA THR A 7 69.79 48.87 36.38
C THR A 7 68.61 49.83 36.51
N ASP A 8 67.76 49.93 35.49
CA ASP A 8 66.38 50.38 35.70
C ASP A 8 65.46 49.78 34.65
N ILE A 9 65.12 48.50 34.82
CA ILE A 9 64.03 47.86 34.09
C ILE A 9 62.81 47.94 35.02
N ARG A 10 62.06 49.05 34.94
CA ARG A 10 60.71 49.10 35.50
C ARG A 10 59.75 48.50 34.48
N PRO A 11 59.15 47.32 34.72
CA PRO A 11 57.99 46.92 33.94
C PRO A 11 56.86 47.87 34.30
N THR A 12 56.45 48.71 33.36
CA THR A 12 55.17 49.42 33.43
C THR A 12 54.08 48.38 33.57
N LEU A 13 53.56 48.20 34.78
CA LEU A 13 52.33 47.46 35.05
C LEU A 13 51.19 48.24 34.35
N ARG A 14 50.99 47.96 33.07
CA ARG A 14 49.75 48.30 32.38
C ARG A 14 48.66 47.58 33.15
N SER A 15 47.86 48.35 33.87
CA SER A 15 46.61 47.95 34.48
C SER A 15 45.81 47.13 33.46
N LEU A 16 45.81 45.81 33.63
CA LEU A 16 44.93 44.92 32.90
C LEU A 16 43.54 45.20 33.46
N LYS A 17 42.71 45.92 32.68
CA LYS A 17 41.28 46.00 32.96
C LYS A 17 40.77 44.56 33.04
N PRO A 18 40.06 44.16 34.11
CA PRO A 18 39.42 42.87 34.12
C PRO A 18 38.44 42.84 32.94
N VAL A 19 38.63 41.90 32.01
CA VAL A 19 37.59 41.54 31.06
C VAL A 19 36.50 40.94 31.94
N ALA A 20 35.46 41.73 32.19
CA ALA A 20 34.25 41.23 32.80
C ALA A 20 33.70 40.18 31.84
N CYS A 21 33.91 38.90 32.17
CA CYS A 21 33.09 37.83 31.63
C CYS A 21 31.68 38.14 32.12
N ASN A 22 30.87 38.78 31.26
CA ASN A 22 29.43 38.74 31.39
C ASN A 22 29.06 37.26 31.35
N LEU A 23 28.96 36.64 32.53
CA LEU A 23 28.10 35.48 32.69
C LEU A 23 26.72 36.00 32.30
N GLN A 24 26.32 35.76 31.05
CA GLN A 24 24.92 35.86 30.68
C GLN A 24 24.17 35.09 31.77
N PRO A 25 23.18 35.70 32.42
CA PRO A 25 22.37 34.97 33.37
C PRO A 25 21.90 33.71 32.65
N ALA A 26 22.17 32.54 33.24
CA ALA A 26 21.57 31.31 32.76
C ALA A 26 20.06 31.57 32.83
N PHE A 27 19.45 31.85 31.67
CA PHE A 27 18.03 32.10 31.55
C PHE A 27 17.36 30.76 31.87
N GLY A 28 17.04 30.56 33.15
CA GLY A 28 16.18 29.46 33.57
C GLY A 28 14.81 29.65 32.94
N PHE A 29 14.26 28.57 32.39
CA PHE A 29 12.90 28.60 31.86
C PHE A 29 11.93 28.99 32.97
N SER A 30 11.05 29.94 32.68
CA SER A 30 9.97 30.29 33.61
C SER A 30 9.03 29.10 33.75
N LEU A 31 8.49 28.86 34.95
CA LEU A 31 7.50 27.81 35.18
C LEU A 31 6.29 27.95 34.24
N LEU A 32 5.88 29.19 33.97
CA LEU A 32 4.82 29.50 33.01
C LEU A 32 5.17 29.00 31.59
N GLU A 33 6.41 29.22 31.16
CA GLU A 33 6.90 28.82 29.84
C GLU A 33 6.90 27.30 29.69
N ILE A 34 7.32 26.58 30.74
CA ILE A 34 7.27 25.10 30.77
C ILE A 34 5.83 24.60 30.68
N VAL A 35 4.89 25.20 31.41
CA VAL A 35 3.47 24.81 31.38
C VAL A 35 2.86 25.07 30.00
N VAL A 36 3.16 26.21 29.38
CA VAL A 36 2.70 26.53 28.02
C VAL A 36 3.31 25.56 27.01
N ALA A 37 4.61 25.27 27.08
CA ALA A 37 5.28 24.32 26.20
C ALA A 37 4.70 22.91 26.34
N LEU A 38 4.40 22.47 27.57
CA LEU A 38 3.81 21.16 27.84
C LEU A 38 2.37 21.07 27.33
N GLY A 39 1.58 22.15 27.43
CA GLY A 39 0.24 22.24 26.85
C GLY A 39 0.25 22.15 25.32
N LEU A 40 1.15 22.88 24.67
CA LEU A 40 1.33 22.81 23.21
C LEU A 40 1.80 21.42 22.76
N PHE A 41 2.76 20.83 23.47
CA PHE A 41 3.24 19.49 23.18
C PHE A 41 2.12 18.44 23.30
N ALA A 42 1.33 18.48 24.36
CA ALA A 42 0.20 17.58 24.55
C ALA A 42 -0.84 17.71 23.42
N PHE A 43 -1.15 18.94 23.01
CA PHE A 43 -2.07 19.19 21.89
C PHE A 43 -1.56 18.59 20.57
N VAL A 44 -0.27 18.79 20.25
CA VAL A 44 0.34 18.22 19.04
C VAL A 44 0.38 16.69 19.11
N ALA A 45 0.73 16.12 20.27
CA ALA A 45 0.78 14.68 20.45
C ALA A 45 -0.59 14.02 20.24
N ILE A 46 -1.66 14.60 20.81
CA ILE A 46 -3.04 14.10 20.62
C ILE A 46 -3.44 14.23 19.14
N SER A 47 -3.09 15.34 18.50
CA SER A 47 -3.40 15.57 17.08
C SER A 47 -2.71 14.54 16.18
N LEU A 48 -1.45 14.21 16.44
CA LEU A 48 -0.70 13.17 15.71
C LEU A 48 -1.32 11.78 15.90
N LEU A 49 -1.68 11.43 17.15
CA LEU A 49 -2.36 10.17 17.44
C LEU A 49 -3.72 10.09 16.76
N GLY A 50 -4.45 11.21 16.68
CA GLY A 50 -5.73 11.30 15.97
C GLY A 50 -5.63 11.08 14.47
N LEU A 51 -4.50 11.43 13.84
CA LEU A 51 -4.26 11.22 12.41
C LEU A 51 -3.83 9.79 12.06
N PHE A 52 -3.33 9.02 13.03
CA PHE A 52 -2.88 7.65 12.81
C PHE A 52 -3.91 6.72 12.14
N PRO A 53 -5.17 6.61 12.62
CA PRO A 53 -6.17 5.76 11.95
C PRO A 53 -6.52 6.23 10.54
N VAL A 54 -6.43 7.54 10.28
CA VAL A 54 -6.66 8.12 8.95
C VAL A 54 -5.55 7.69 8.00
N ALA A 55 -4.29 7.80 8.43
CA ALA A 55 -3.15 7.34 7.64
C ALA A 55 -3.23 5.85 7.31
N GLN A 56 -3.67 5.01 8.25
CA GLN A 56 -3.85 3.58 8.00
C GLN A 56 -4.91 3.29 6.92
N ARG A 57 -6.05 3.99 6.96
CA ARG A 57 -7.09 3.86 5.93
C ARG A 57 -6.58 4.28 4.56
N ILE A 58 -5.92 5.44 4.48
CA ILE A 58 -5.35 5.95 3.22
C ILE A 58 -4.36 4.94 2.62
N THR A 59 -3.48 4.36 3.44
CA THR A 59 -2.53 3.33 2.97
C THR A 59 -3.25 2.09 2.46
N ALA A 60 -4.26 1.59 3.20
CA ALA A 60 -5.05 0.44 2.77
C ALA A 60 -5.78 0.68 1.44
N ASP A 61 -6.41 1.85 1.30
CA ASP A 61 -7.11 2.25 0.08
C ASP A 61 -6.12 2.40 -1.10
N SER A 62 -4.93 2.97 -0.84
CA SER A 62 -3.89 3.14 -1.86
C SER A 62 -3.37 1.81 -2.40
N HIS A 63 -3.18 0.82 -1.52
CA HIS A 63 -2.82 -0.54 -1.93
C HIS A 63 -3.90 -1.17 -2.79
N GLN A 64 -5.18 -1.03 -2.41
CA GLN A 64 -6.28 -1.56 -3.21
C GLN A 64 -6.34 -0.92 -4.60
N LEU A 65 -6.13 0.40 -4.70
CA LEU A 65 -6.13 1.13 -5.97
C LEU A 65 -4.96 0.76 -6.89
N THR A 66 -3.84 0.29 -6.35
CA THR A 66 -2.66 -0.06 -7.15
C THR A 66 -2.69 -1.53 -7.58
N GLU A 67 -3.07 -2.43 -6.68
CA GLU A 67 -2.99 -3.88 -6.91
C GLU A 67 -4.19 -4.43 -7.72
N ALA A 68 -5.40 -3.91 -7.50
CA ALA A 68 -6.58 -4.40 -8.20
C ALA A 68 -6.48 -4.26 -9.73
N PRO A 69 -6.06 -3.10 -10.29
CA PRO A 69 -5.84 -2.98 -11.73
C PRO A 69 -4.79 -3.93 -12.29
N LEU A 70 -3.72 -4.22 -11.54
CA LEU A 70 -2.67 -5.16 -11.97
C LEU A 70 -3.20 -6.59 -12.08
N ILE A 71 -4.01 -7.03 -11.12
CA ILE A 71 -4.70 -8.33 -11.16
C ILE A 71 -5.64 -8.39 -12.37
N VAL A 72 -6.39 -7.32 -12.66
CA VAL A 72 -7.26 -7.31 -13.84
C VAL A 72 -6.45 -7.37 -15.13
N GLN A 73 -5.37 -6.61 -15.26
CA GLN A 73 -4.51 -6.64 -16.44
C GLN A 73 -3.91 -8.03 -16.67
N SER A 74 -3.48 -8.73 -15.62
CA SER A 74 -2.96 -10.09 -15.75
C SER A 74 -4.04 -11.06 -16.23
N ILE A 75 -5.25 -11.02 -15.64
CA ILE A 75 -6.39 -11.84 -16.08
C ILE A 75 -6.69 -11.57 -17.56
N LEU A 76 -6.78 -10.30 -17.96
CA LEU A 76 -7.12 -9.94 -19.33
C LEU A 76 -6.07 -10.36 -20.34
N SER A 77 -4.78 -10.21 -20.00
CA SER A 77 -3.70 -10.67 -20.86
C SER A 77 -3.80 -12.17 -21.13
N LEU A 78 -4.18 -12.96 -20.12
CA LEU A 78 -4.39 -14.40 -20.25
C LEU A 78 -5.63 -14.74 -21.10
N LEU A 79 -6.71 -13.96 -21.01
CA LEU A 79 -7.92 -14.17 -21.83
C LEU A 79 -7.70 -13.80 -23.29
N GLN A 80 -6.97 -12.72 -23.57
CA GLN A 80 -6.66 -12.29 -24.93
C GLN A 80 -5.78 -13.28 -25.68
N VAL A 81 -4.80 -13.89 -24.99
CA VAL A 81 -3.87 -14.86 -25.62
C VAL A 81 -4.56 -16.18 -25.96
N ASN A 82 -5.53 -16.61 -25.16
CA ASN A 82 -6.12 -17.95 -25.28
C ASN A 82 -7.49 -17.99 -25.98
N THR A 83 -7.98 -16.84 -26.48
CA THR A 83 -9.28 -16.76 -27.18
C THR A 83 -9.37 -17.80 -28.32
N PRO A 84 -10.44 -18.62 -28.42
CA PRO A 84 -11.76 -18.49 -27.79
C PRO A 84 -11.92 -19.09 -26.37
N GLU A 85 -10.85 -19.60 -25.78
CA GLU A 85 -10.85 -20.20 -24.45
C GLU A 85 -10.18 -19.27 -23.41
N GLY A 86 -10.69 -19.26 -22.19
CA GLY A 86 -10.10 -18.58 -21.06
C GLY A 86 -9.34 -19.57 -20.21
N ILE A 87 -8.04 -19.32 -19.99
CA ILE A 87 -7.20 -20.14 -19.09
C ILE A 87 -6.68 -19.25 -17.97
N ILE A 88 -6.98 -19.65 -16.72
CA ILE A 88 -6.41 -19.02 -15.53
C ILE A 88 -5.68 -20.09 -14.72
N ALA A 89 -4.35 -19.98 -14.67
CA ALA A 89 -3.52 -20.85 -13.86
C ALA A 89 -3.55 -20.38 -12.40
N THR A 90 -3.92 -21.25 -11.45
CA THR A 90 -4.04 -20.91 -10.02
C THR A 90 -2.86 -21.33 -9.15
N ALA A 91 -1.82 -21.89 -9.76
CA ALA A 91 -0.59 -22.27 -9.05
C ALA A 91 0.61 -22.22 -10.00
N PRO A 92 1.86 -22.02 -9.53
CA PRO A 92 3.04 -21.95 -10.38
C PRO A 92 3.36 -23.26 -11.12
N ASP A 93 2.88 -24.38 -10.58
CA ASP A 93 3.07 -25.76 -11.05
C ASP A 93 1.92 -26.26 -11.94
N TRP A 94 1.11 -25.33 -12.48
CA TRP A 94 -0.04 -25.65 -13.34
C TRP A 94 0.30 -26.51 -14.56
N LEU A 95 1.54 -26.42 -15.06
CA LEU A 95 2.06 -27.28 -16.14
C LEU A 95 2.12 -28.76 -15.73
N SER A 96 2.38 -29.03 -14.45
CA SER A 96 2.49 -30.39 -13.89
C SER A 96 1.18 -30.92 -13.31
N ASN A 97 0.22 -30.05 -13.00
CA ASN A 97 -1.08 -30.45 -12.48
C ASN A 97 -2.21 -29.59 -13.08
N PRO A 98 -2.89 -30.09 -14.15
CA PRO A 98 -3.93 -29.33 -14.86
C PRO A 98 -5.17 -29.06 -14.00
N SER A 99 -5.30 -29.72 -12.84
CA SER A 99 -6.36 -29.46 -11.85
C SER A 99 -6.27 -28.05 -11.25
N HIS A 100 -5.13 -27.37 -11.40
CA HIS A 100 -4.92 -25.99 -10.96
C HIS A 100 -5.18 -24.96 -12.07
N CYS A 101 -5.62 -25.38 -13.25
CA CYS A 101 -6.06 -24.48 -14.31
C CYS A 101 -7.58 -24.40 -14.32
N LEU A 102 -8.10 -23.18 -14.33
CA LEU A 102 -9.48 -22.95 -14.70
C LEU A 102 -9.54 -22.72 -16.20
N HIS A 103 -10.16 -23.67 -16.89
CA HIS A 103 -10.46 -23.61 -18.30
C HIS A 103 -11.94 -23.33 -18.49
N PHE A 104 -12.28 -22.29 -19.26
CA PHE A 104 -13.67 -21.94 -19.56
C PHE A 104 -13.80 -21.38 -20.97
N SER A 105 -14.94 -21.62 -21.60
CA SER A 105 -15.22 -21.09 -22.93
C SER A 105 -15.72 -19.65 -22.83
N LEU A 106 -15.15 -18.75 -23.63
CA LEU A 106 -15.63 -17.36 -23.74
C LEU A 106 -16.95 -17.27 -24.52
N GLU A 107 -17.30 -18.32 -25.29
CA GLU A 107 -18.53 -18.37 -26.09
C GLU A 107 -19.77 -18.65 -25.24
N GLN A 108 -19.60 -19.12 -24.01
CA GLN A 108 -20.68 -19.39 -23.07
C GLN A 108 -20.60 -18.42 -21.90
N SER A 109 -21.77 -17.96 -21.44
CA SER A 109 -21.83 -17.15 -20.24
C SER A 109 -21.47 -18.00 -19.03
N SER A 110 -20.43 -17.59 -18.30
CA SER A 110 -19.88 -18.35 -17.18
C SER A 110 -19.49 -17.41 -16.04
N LYS A 111 -19.42 -17.95 -14.82
CA LYS A 111 -19.02 -17.19 -13.64
C LYS A 111 -18.03 -18.01 -12.84
N HIS A 112 -16.86 -17.43 -12.59
CA HIS A 112 -15.74 -18.09 -11.94
C HIS A 112 -15.22 -17.25 -10.79
N TYR A 113 -14.77 -17.92 -9.74
CA TYR A 113 -14.26 -17.26 -8.54
C TYR A 113 -12.85 -17.75 -8.25
N VAL A 114 -11.93 -16.83 -8.00
CA VAL A 114 -10.52 -17.12 -7.81
C VAL A 114 -9.98 -16.28 -6.65
N ALA A 115 -9.22 -16.91 -5.75
CA ALA A 115 -8.52 -16.23 -4.67
C ALA A 115 -7.11 -15.83 -5.13
N TYR A 116 -6.68 -14.63 -4.74
CA TYR A 116 -5.36 -14.09 -5.04
C TYR A 116 -4.63 -13.68 -3.75
N ASN A 117 -3.31 -13.77 -3.78
CA ASN A 117 -2.45 -13.25 -2.72
C ASN A 117 -2.18 -11.75 -2.86
N LYS A 118 -1.40 -11.18 -1.93
CA LYS A 118 -1.01 -9.75 -1.95
C LYS A 118 -0.16 -9.35 -3.15
N GLN A 119 0.47 -10.33 -3.80
CA GLN A 119 1.33 -10.15 -4.97
C GLN A 119 0.55 -10.27 -6.29
N GLY A 120 -0.78 -10.39 -6.23
CA GLY A 120 -1.62 -10.56 -7.43
C GLY A 120 -1.44 -11.93 -8.11
N VAL A 121 -0.92 -12.92 -7.41
CA VAL A 121 -0.80 -14.30 -7.89
C VAL A 121 -2.05 -15.08 -7.48
N PRO A 122 -2.72 -15.77 -8.43
CA PRO A 122 -3.85 -16.63 -8.11
C PRO A 122 -3.37 -17.82 -7.28
N LEU A 123 -4.14 -18.18 -6.25
CA LEU A 123 -3.81 -19.25 -5.30
C LEU A 123 -4.70 -20.47 -5.46
N ARG A 124 -6.01 -20.25 -5.63
CA ARG A 124 -6.99 -21.32 -5.77
C ARG A 124 -8.29 -20.83 -6.36
N LEU A 125 -9.06 -21.78 -6.87
CA LEU A 125 -10.45 -21.60 -7.23
C LEU A 125 -11.33 -21.59 -5.99
N LEU A 126 -12.36 -20.76 -6.05
CA LEU A 126 -13.38 -20.66 -5.01
C LEU A 126 -14.70 -21.15 -5.58
N THR A 127 -15.49 -21.79 -4.73
CA THR A 127 -16.91 -21.99 -4.99
C THR A 127 -17.69 -20.68 -4.71
N CYS A 128 -18.91 -20.58 -5.23
CA CYS A 128 -19.78 -19.43 -4.94
C CYS A 128 -20.00 -19.24 -3.43
N GLN A 129 -20.13 -20.34 -2.68
CA GLN A 129 -20.32 -20.30 -1.23
C GLN A 129 -19.07 -19.79 -0.50
N GLU A 130 -17.88 -20.24 -0.90
CA GLU A 130 -16.61 -19.78 -0.32
C GLU A 130 -16.33 -18.31 -0.66
N TYR A 131 -16.71 -17.87 -1.86
CA TYR A 131 -16.56 -16.48 -2.26
C TYR A 131 -17.36 -15.54 -1.35
N GLU A 132 -18.58 -15.92 -0.95
CA GLU A 132 -19.45 -15.10 -0.10
C GLU A 132 -19.05 -15.13 1.38
N ALA A 133 -18.54 -16.27 1.85
CA ALA A 133 -18.13 -16.46 3.24
C ALA A 133 -16.79 -15.77 3.57
N PRO A 134 -16.54 -15.38 4.83
CA PRO A 134 -15.22 -14.97 5.29
C PRO A 134 -14.16 -16.03 4.99
N LEU A 135 -13.12 -15.66 4.25
CA LEU A 135 -11.99 -16.55 3.95
C LEU A 135 -10.87 -16.26 4.96
N THR A 136 -10.53 -17.27 5.77
CA THR A 136 -9.49 -17.16 6.81
C THR A 136 -8.19 -17.86 6.43
N HIS A 137 -8.08 -18.36 5.20
CA HIS A 137 -6.88 -19.07 4.77
C HIS A 137 -5.67 -18.15 4.63
N ASP A 138 -4.53 -18.67 5.08
CA ASP A 138 -3.27 -17.96 5.07
C ASP A 138 -2.84 -17.60 3.64
N GLY A 139 -2.39 -16.36 3.45
CA GLY A 139 -1.96 -15.84 2.15
C GLY A 139 -3.04 -15.28 1.22
N MET A 140 -4.34 -15.50 1.46
CA MET A 140 -5.40 -14.91 0.62
C MET A 140 -5.65 -13.45 1.01
N SER A 141 -5.68 -12.56 0.02
CA SER A 141 -5.91 -11.12 0.27
C SER A 141 -6.99 -10.54 -0.62
N TYR A 142 -7.19 -11.10 -1.81
CA TYR A 142 -8.23 -10.69 -2.74
C TYR A 142 -9.06 -11.89 -3.19
N ALA A 143 -10.35 -11.67 -3.37
CA ALA A 143 -11.25 -12.63 -4.00
C ALA A 143 -11.83 -11.98 -5.26
N VAL A 144 -11.65 -12.65 -6.39
CA VAL A 144 -12.00 -12.14 -7.71
C VAL A 144 -13.13 -12.97 -8.29
N CYS A 145 -14.16 -12.30 -8.80
CA CYS A 145 -15.25 -12.88 -9.55
C CYS A 145 -15.10 -12.46 -11.01
N ILE A 146 -15.04 -13.44 -11.90
CA ILE A 146 -14.93 -13.25 -13.35
C ILE A 146 -16.22 -13.74 -13.96
N THR A 147 -16.99 -12.84 -14.55
CA THR A 147 -18.22 -13.14 -15.25
C THR A 147 -18.00 -12.92 -16.73
N THR A 148 -18.14 -13.97 -17.54
CA THR A 148 -18.24 -13.84 -18.98
C THR A 148 -19.70 -13.83 -19.37
N THR A 149 -20.07 -12.90 -20.23
CA THR A 149 -21.38 -12.87 -20.88
C THR A 149 -21.14 -12.87 -22.37
N SER A 150 -21.47 -14.00 -23.00
CA SER A 150 -21.46 -14.12 -24.45
C SER A 150 -22.82 -13.65 -24.97
N GLU A 151 -22.83 -12.55 -25.71
CA GLU A 151 -24.04 -12.08 -26.37
C GLU A 151 -24.18 -12.84 -27.69
N LYS A 152 -25.28 -13.58 -27.87
CA LYS A 152 -25.56 -14.40 -29.08
C LYS A 152 -25.83 -13.56 -30.35
N GLN A 153 -25.28 -12.34 -30.44
CA GLN A 153 -25.35 -11.47 -31.60
C GLN A 153 -24.18 -11.72 -32.56
N PRO A 154 -24.32 -11.37 -33.85
CA PRO A 154 -23.33 -11.70 -34.90
C PRO A 154 -21.98 -10.98 -34.76
N SER A 155 -21.77 -10.18 -33.71
CA SER A 155 -20.58 -9.37 -33.51
C SER A 155 -19.39 -10.13 -32.93
N GLY A 156 -19.57 -11.36 -32.43
CA GLY A 156 -18.50 -12.11 -31.77
C GLY A 156 -17.90 -11.33 -30.59
N ILE A 157 -18.69 -10.52 -29.90
CA ILE A 157 -18.23 -9.73 -28.76
C ILE A 157 -18.60 -10.47 -27.47
N VAL A 158 -17.60 -10.66 -26.61
CA VAL A 158 -17.77 -11.23 -25.27
C VAL A 158 -17.55 -10.15 -24.24
N ARG A 159 -18.54 -9.93 -23.37
CA ARG A 159 -18.41 -9.05 -22.22
C ARG A 159 -17.75 -9.81 -21.08
N VAL A 160 -16.63 -9.29 -20.58
CA VAL A 160 -15.93 -9.81 -19.41
C VAL A 160 -16.02 -8.79 -18.29
N GLU A 161 -16.62 -9.20 -17.18
CA GLU A 161 -16.73 -8.41 -15.96
C GLU A 161 -15.85 -9.05 -14.89
N VAL A 162 -14.94 -8.27 -14.33
CA VAL A 162 -14.02 -8.69 -13.28
C VAL A 162 -14.29 -7.85 -12.04
N ILE A 163 -14.76 -8.49 -10.98
CA ILE A 163 -15.03 -7.86 -9.69
C ILE A 163 -13.97 -8.34 -8.71
N ILE A 164 -13.18 -7.42 -8.17
CA ILE A 164 -12.19 -7.71 -7.13
C ILE A 164 -12.74 -7.26 -5.79
N THR A 165 -12.67 -8.13 -4.79
CA THR A 165 -13.12 -7.84 -3.43
C THR A 165 -12.02 -8.02 -2.40
N SER A 166 -11.97 -7.10 -1.43
CA SER A 166 -11.03 -7.11 -0.30
C SER A 166 -11.58 -6.34 0.91
N PRO A 167 -11.16 -6.66 2.13
CA PRO A 167 -10.34 -7.82 2.51
C PRO A 167 -11.18 -9.10 2.55
N VAL A 168 -10.57 -10.25 2.22
CA VAL A 168 -11.29 -11.54 2.09
C VAL A 168 -11.76 -12.14 3.42
N ASN A 169 -11.20 -11.69 4.54
CA ASN A 169 -11.56 -12.13 5.90
C ASN A 169 -12.91 -11.59 6.40
N LEU A 170 -13.58 -10.75 5.62
CA LEU A 170 -14.92 -10.25 5.91
C LEU A 170 -15.96 -10.95 5.03
N PRO A 171 -17.25 -10.99 5.43
CA PRO A 171 -18.34 -11.40 4.53
C PRO A 171 -18.43 -10.46 3.32
N ILE A 172 -18.88 -10.96 2.17
CA ILE A 172 -18.91 -10.19 0.91
C ILE A 172 -19.56 -8.80 1.03
N LYS A 173 -20.64 -8.67 1.83
CA LYS A 173 -21.36 -7.39 2.02
C LYS A 173 -20.53 -6.30 2.71
N ALA A 174 -19.49 -6.69 3.44
CA ALA A 174 -18.60 -5.79 4.16
C ALA A 174 -17.24 -5.61 3.45
N ARG A 175 -17.06 -6.19 2.25
CA ARG A 175 -15.86 -6.02 1.45
C ARG A 175 -15.97 -4.79 0.56
N ASN A 176 -14.84 -4.13 0.33
CA ASN A 176 -14.70 -3.19 -0.75
C ASN A 176 -14.74 -3.96 -2.07
N HIS A 177 -15.38 -3.39 -3.08
CA HIS A 177 -15.49 -3.95 -4.42
C HIS A 177 -14.90 -2.98 -5.44
N SER A 178 -14.17 -3.54 -6.40
CA SER A 178 -13.69 -2.82 -7.58
C SER A 178 -14.14 -3.61 -8.80
N GLU A 179 -15.01 -3.00 -9.60
CA GLU A 179 -15.62 -3.60 -10.78
C GLU A 179 -14.93 -3.08 -12.04
N PHE A 180 -14.62 -3.99 -12.95
CA PHE A 180 -13.99 -3.70 -14.23
C PHE A 180 -14.76 -4.41 -15.33
N LEU A 181 -15.18 -3.66 -16.35
CA LEU A 181 -15.94 -4.16 -17.47
C LEU A 181 -15.13 -4.00 -18.74
N LEU A 182 -14.97 -5.10 -19.47
CA LEU A 182 -14.26 -5.14 -20.73
C LEU A 182 -15.07 -5.87 -21.81
N LEU A 183 -14.83 -5.49 -23.05
CA LEU A 183 -15.40 -6.10 -24.24
C LEU A 183 -14.26 -6.73 -25.05
N LEU A 184 -14.31 -8.04 -25.23
CA LEU A 184 -13.38 -8.79 -26.05
C LEU A 184 -14.04 -9.13 -27.38
N SER A 185 -13.28 -9.14 -28.47
CA SER A 185 -13.74 -9.64 -29.76
C SER A 185 -13.16 -11.04 -29.98
N THR A 186 -14.01 -12.00 -30.31
CA THR A 186 -13.65 -13.40 -30.56
C THR A 186 -13.50 -13.71 -32.05
N THR A 187 -13.53 -12.70 -32.93
CA THR A 187 -13.27 -12.90 -34.35
C THR A 187 -11.81 -13.33 -34.55
N THR A 188 -11.62 -14.60 -34.87
CA THR A 188 -10.37 -15.14 -35.40
C THR A 188 -9.96 -14.40 -36.67
N PRO A 189 -8.66 -14.07 -36.86
CA PRO A 189 -8.16 -13.51 -38.11
C PRO A 189 -8.23 -14.51 -39.27
#